data_AF-A0A1H8A662-F1
#
_entry.id   AF-A0A1H8A662-F1
#
_cell.length_a   1.000
_cell.length_b   1.000
_cell.length_c   1.000
_cell.angle_alpha   90.00
_cell.angle_beta   90.00
_cell.angle_gamma   90.00
#
_symmetry.space_group_name_H-M   'P 1'
#
loop_
_entity.id
_entity.type
_entity.pdbx_description
1 polymer ?
#
loop_
_entity_poly.entity_id
_entity_poly.type
_entity_poly.pdbx_seq_one_letter_code
_entity_poly.pdbx_strand_id
1 'polypeptide(L)'
;MKKRKNHSPDFKAKVTLEAIREELTLAELSKKYDVHPTQIDTWKRAAIENMATAFARRGAAPEQVSAAELDKLHSKIGQLVVERDFLANAS
;
A
#
# COMPACT_ATOMS: atom_id res chain seq x y z
N MET A 1 -7.31 -20.47 16.41
CA MET A 1 -7.33 -19.31 15.50
C MET A 1 -7.42 -19.80 14.06
N LYS A 2 -8.46 -19.43 13.31
CA LYS A 2 -8.61 -19.78 11.89
C LYS A 2 -7.54 -19.00 11.10
N LYS A 3 -6.60 -19.69 10.44
CA LYS A 3 -5.58 -19.05 9.59
C LYS A 3 -6.29 -18.17 8.56
N ARG A 4 -5.91 -16.88 8.49
CA ARG A 4 -6.40 -15.97 7.44
C ARG A 4 -5.97 -16.54 6.09
N LYS A 5 -6.92 -16.75 5.17
CA LYS A 5 -6.61 -17.11 3.79
C LYS A 5 -5.94 -15.90 3.14
N ASN A 6 -4.67 -16.05 2.76
CA ASN A 6 -3.97 -15.04 1.96
C ASN A 6 -4.25 -15.31 0.48
N HIS A 7 -4.72 -14.29 -0.23
CA HIS A 7 -4.97 -14.35 -1.67
C HIS A 7 -3.79 -13.74 -2.43
N SER A 8 -3.38 -14.38 -3.52
CA SER A 8 -2.31 -13.85 -4.38
C SER A 8 -2.72 -12.53 -5.05
N PRO A 9 -1.77 -11.67 -5.42
CA PRO A 9 -2.04 -10.43 -6.14
C PRO A 9 -2.85 -10.67 -7.43
N ASP A 10 -2.49 -11.68 -8.21
CA ASP A 10 -3.17 -12.03 -9.46
C ASP A 10 -4.63 -12.45 -9.23
N PHE A 11 -4.89 -13.21 -8.16
CA PHE A 11 -6.24 -13.61 -7.81
C PHE A 11 -7.10 -12.40 -7.43
N LYS A 12 -6.56 -11.48 -6.61
CA LYS A 12 -7.26 -10.24 -6.26
C LYS A 12 -7.54 -9.40 -7.50
N ALA A 13 -6.59 -9.27 -8.42
CA ALA A 13 -6.76 -8.53 -9.66
C ALA A 13 -7.89 -9.12 -10.53
N LYS A 14 -7.93 -10.44 -10.70
CA LYS A 14 -8.98 -11.13 -11.45
C LYS A 14 -10.37 -10.91 -10.86
N VAL A 15 -10.54 -11.16 -9.56
CA VAL A 15 -11.83 -10.99 -8.86
C VAL A 15 -12.29 -9.52 -8.92
N THR A 16 -11.35 -8.60 -8.74
CA THR A 16 -11.65 -7.16 -8.76
C THR A 16 -12.03 -6.67 -10.15
N LEU A 17 -11.37 -7.16 -11.20
CA LEU A 17 -11.72 -6.83 -12.57
C LEU A 17 -13.17 -7.25 -12.90
N GLU A 18 -13.57 -8.46 -12.51
CA GLU A 18 -14.96 -8.92 -12.67
C GLU A 18 -15.95 -8.08 -11.85
N ALA A 19 -15.56 -7.65 -10.65
CA ALA A 19 -16.37 -6.76 -9.80
C ALA A 19 -16.50 -5.33 -10.34
N ILE A 20 -15.51 -4.83 -11.10
CA ILE A 20 -15.55 -3.53 -11.77
C ILE A 20 -16.38 -3.58 -13.04
N ARG A 21 -16.32 -4.70 -13.77
CA ARG A 21 -17.13 -4.91 -15.00
C ARG A 21 -18.61 -5.09 -14.71
N GLU A 22 -18.97 -5.37 -13.45
CA GLU A 22 -20.36 -5.55 -12.97
C GLU A 22 -21.14 -6.63 -13.74
N GLU A 23 -20.43 -7.58 -14.35
CA GLU A 23 -21.00 -8.75 -15.04
C GLU A 23 -21.66 -9.74 -14.06
N LEU A 24 -21.22 -9.72 -12.80
CA LEU A 24 -21.76 -10.51 -11.70
C LEU A 24 -21.90 -9.63 -10.47
N THR A 25 -22.95 -9.86 -9.69
CA THR A 25 -23.14 -9.19 -8.40
C THR A 25 -22.06 -9.63 -7.40
N LEU A 26 -21.80 -8.82 -6.37
CA LEU A 26 -20.85 -9.17 -5.31
C LEU A 26 -21.22 -10.50 -4.61
N ALA A 27 -22.52 -10.83 -4.54
CA ALA A 27 -23.01 -12.08 -3.97
C ALA A 27 -22.67 -13.29 -4.85
N GLU A 28 -22.75 -13.15 -6.17
CA GLU A 28 -22.38 -14.20 -7.12
C GLU A 28 -20.87 -14.39 -7.19
N LEU A 29 -20.10 -13.30 -7.21
CA LEU A 29 -18.64 -13.36 -7.12
C LEU A 29 -18.18 -13.99 -5.80
N SER A 30 -18.87 -13.70 -4.71
CA SER A 30 -18.59 -14.31 -3.41
C SER A 30 -18.75 -15.83 -3.45
N LYS A 31 -19.83 -16.33 -4.07
CA LYS A 31 -20.05 -17.76 -4.26
C LYS A 31 -19.04 -18.40 -5.22
N LYS A 32 -18.73 -17.73 -6.33
CA LYS A 32 -17.82 -18.22 -7.38
C LYS A 32 -16.38 -18.37 -6.88
N TYR A 33 -15.93 -17.42 -6.06
CA TYR A 33 -14.54 -17.33 -5.64
C TYR A 33 -14.28 -17.71 -4.18
N ASP A 34 -15.32 -18.07 -3.42
CA ASP A 34 -15.25 -18.33 -1.96
C ASP A 34 -14.61 -17.15 -1.19
N VAL A 35 -14.98 -15.93 -1.59
CA VAL A 35 -14.49 -14.67 -0.99
C VAL A 35 -15.66 -13.92 -0.40
N HIS A 36 -15.52 -13.34 0.79
CA HIS A 36 -16.59 -12.56 1.40
C HIS A 36 -16.90 -11.27 0.60
N PRO A 37 -18.18 -10.87 0.41
CA PRO A 37 -18.53 -9.69 -0.40
C PRO A 37 -17.81 -8.40 0.04
N THR A 38 -17.69 -8.17 1.35
CA THR A 38 -16.95 -7.01 1.91
C THR A 38 -15.47 -7.00 1.51
N GLN A 39 -14.86 -8.17 1.36
CA GLN A 39 -13.46 -8.27 0.95
C GLN A 39 -13.30 -7.95 -0.54
N ILE A 40 -14.27 -8.36 -1.36
CA ILE A 40 -14.35 -7.99 -2.78
C ILE A 40 -14.54 -6.47 -2.91
N ASP A 41 -15.43 -5.86 -2.12
CA ASP A 41 -15.63 -4.39 -2.12
C ASP A 41 -14.35 -3.64 -1.72
N THR A 42 -13.66 -4.14 -0.70
CA THR A 42 -12.37 -3.57 -0.26
C THR A 42 -11.33 -3.60 -1.38
N TRP A 43 -11.24 -4.72 -2.11
CA TRP A 43 -10.32 -4.83 -3.24
C TRP A 43 -10.74 -3.94 -4.42
N LYS A 44 -12.05 -3.85 -4.71
CA LYS A 44 -12.61 -2.95 -5.74
C LYS A 44 -12.24 -1.49 -5.47
N ARG A 45 -12.44 -1.01 -4.24
CA ARG A 45 -12.05 0.35 -3.82
C ARG A 45 -10.55 0.57 -3.98
N ALA A 46 -9.73 -0.33 -3.42
CA ALA A 46 -8.28 -0.21 -3.50
C ALA A 46 -7.77 -0.22 -4.96
N ALA A 47 -8.35 -1.03 -5.83
CA ALA A 47 -7.98 -1.05 -7.25
C ALA A 47 -8.34 0.25 -7.96
N ILE A 48 -9.52 0.84 -7.69
CA ILE A 48 -9.94 2.11 -8.29
C ILE A 48 -9.05 3.26 -7.79
N GLU A 49 -8.80 3.35 -6.49
CA GLU A 49 -7.95 4.39 -5.88
C GLU A 49 -6.52 4.37 -6.44
N ASN A 50 -5.97 3.17 -6.66
CA ASN A 50 -4.61 2.99 -7.17
C ASN A 50 -4.55 2.84 -8.70
N MET A 51 -5.68 2.87 -9.42
CA MET A 51 -5.71 2.58 -10.86
C MET A 51 -4.86 3.55 -11.66
N ALA A 52 -4.91 4.84 -11.31
CA ALA A 52 -4.13 5.89 -11.96
C ALA A 52 -2.61 5.62 -11.87
N THR A 53 -2.15 5.00 -10.77
CA THR A 53 -0.73 4.68 -10.57
C THR A 53 -0.21 3.62 -11.54
N ALA A 54 -1.09 2.74 -12.05
CA ALA A 54 -0.72 1.74 -13.05
C ALA A 54 -0.42 2.36 -14.42
N PHE A 55 -0.96 3.55 -14.71
CA PHE A 55 -0.71 4.30 -15.93
C PHE A 55 0.39 5.35 -15.79
N ALA A 56 0.85 5.61 -14.56
CA ALA A 56 2.02 6.43 -14.33
C ALA A 56 3.26 5.74 -14.93
N ARG A 57 4.11 6.51 -15.62
CA ARG A 57 5.35 5.98 -16.23
C ARG A 57 6.17 5.28 -15.15
N ARG A 58 6.63 4.05 -15.42
CA ARG A 58 7.53 3.30 -14.52
C ARG A 58 8.70 4.21 -14.10
N GLY A 59 8.68 4.69 -12.86
CA GLY A 59 9.58 5.74 -12.36
C GLY A 59 8.88 6.88 -11.61
N ALA A 60 7.56 7.06 -11.78
CA ALA A 60 6.74 8.00 -11.02
C ALA A 60 6.08 7.34 -9.79
N ALA A 61 6.81 6.43 -9.13
CA ALA A 61 6.51 6.14 -7.73
C ALA A 61 6.65 7.46 -6.95
N PRO A 62 5.95 7.67 -5.81
CA PRO A 62 6.32 8.76 -4.91
C PRO A 62 7.83 8.65 -4.71
N GLU A 63 8.53 9.74 -4.97
CA GLU A 63 9.99 9.85 -4.92
C GLU A 63 10.50 8.91 -3.83
N GLN A 64 11.04 7.75 -4.22
CA GLN A 64 11.68 6.88 -3.26
C GLN A 64 12.84 7.72 -2.76
N VAL A 65 12.70 8.27 -1.55
CA VAL A 65 13.69 9.15 -0.93
C VAL A 65 15.03 8.50 -1.20
N SER A 66 15.85 9.19 -1.98
CA SER A 66 17.06 8.59 -2.51
C SER A 66 17.92 8.15 -1.33
N ALA A 67 18.69 7.07 -1.49
CA ALA A 67 19.59 6.62 -0.42
C ALA A 67 20.50 7.76 0.09
N ALA A 68 20.85 8.69 -0.81
CA ALA A 68 21.59 9.91 -0.49
C ALA A 68 20.80 10.91 0.38
N GLU A 69 19.49 11.08 0.16
CA GLU A 69 18.64 11.92 1.01
C GLU A 69 18.39 11.29 2.38
N LEU A 70 18.24 9.97 2.45
CA LEU A 70 18.15 9.23 3.72
C LEU A 70 19.43 9.40 4.54
N ASP A 71 20.60 9.29 3.91
CA ASP A 71 21.89 9.47 4.59
C ASP A 71 22.09 10.90 5.11
N LYS A 72 21.72 11.90 4.31
CA LYS A 72 21.72 13.31 4.73
C LYS A 72 20.80 13.53 5.93
N LEU A 73 19.61 12.92 5.93
CA LEU A 73 18.65 13.07 7.02
C LEU A 73 19.17 12.40 8.30
N HIS A 74 19.72 11.19 8.21
CA HIS A 74 20.35 10.52 9.36
C HIS A 74 21.53 11.33 9.93
N SER A 75 22.37 11.89 9.07
CA SER A 75 23.47 12.76 9.49
C SER A 75 22.96 14.00 10.23
N LYS A 76 21.89 14.62 9.72
CA LYS A 76 21.29 15.80 10.37
C LYS A 76 20.65 15.47 11.71
N ILE A 77 19.98 14.32 11.82
CA ILE A 77 19.46 13.81 13.09
C ILE A 77 20.59 13.62 14.10
N GLY A 78 21.72 13.02 13.69
CA GLY A 78 22.89 12.86 14.55
C GLY A 78 23.46 14.19 15.06
N GLN A 79 23.60 15.19 14.19
CA GLN A 79 24.03 16.55 14.58
C GLN A 79 23.09 17.16 15.62
N LEU A 80 21.78 17.12 15.37
CA LEU A 80 20.78 17.69 16.28
C LEU A 80 20.76 16.99 17.64
N VAL A 81 21.00 15.67 17.68
CA VAL A 81 21.12 14.91 18.94
C VAL A 81 22.32 15.40 19.74
N VAL A 82 23.50 15.53 19.10
CA VAL A 82 24.71 16.02 19.75
C VAL A 82 24.54 17.46 20.25
N GLU A 83 23.98 18.35 19.44
CA GLU A 83 23.71 19.74 19.82
C GLU A 83 22.75 19.81 21.02
N ARG A 84 21.66 19.04 21.01
CA ARG A 84 20.72 18.95 22.12
C ARG A 84 21.41 18.46 23.40
N ASP A 85 22.18 17.39 23.31
CA ASP A 85 22.85 16.80 24.47
C ASP A 85 23.92 17.73 25.04
N PHE A 86 24.64 18.46 24.18
CA PHE A 86 25.57 19.49 24.60
C PHE A 86 24.85 20.62 25.37
N LEU A 87 23.74 21.15 24.82
CA LEU A 87 22.97 22.21 25.47
C LEU A 87 22.34 21.76 26.80
N ALA A 88 21.88 20.50 26.87
CA ALA A 88 21.32 19.93 28.08
C ALA A 88 22.37 19.74 29.19
N ASN A 89 23.61 19.38 28.84
CA ASN A 89 24.71 19.21 29.79
C ASN A 89 25.39 20.54 30.19
N ALA A 90 25.13 21.63 29.45
CA ALA A 90 25.65 22.96 29.72
C ALA A 90 24.73 23.82 30.62
N SER A 91 23.57 23.29 31.01
CA SER A 91 22.64 23.88 31.99
C SER A 91 22.74 23.16 33.33
#